data_AF-A0A4P9THF8-F1
#
_entry.id   AF-A0A4P9THF8-F1
#
_cell.length_a   1.000
_cell.length_b   1.000
_cell.length_c   1.000
_cell.angle_alpha   90.00
_cell.angle_beta   90.00
_cell.angle_gamma   90.00
#
_symmetry.space_group_name_H-M   'P 1'
#
loop_
_entity.id
_entity.type
_entity.pdbx_description
1 polymer ?
#
loop_
_entity_poly.entity_id
_entity_poly.type
_entity_poly.pdbx_seq_one_letter_code
_entity_poly.pdbx_strand_id
1 'polypeptide(L)'
;MQGNIGPQFGSRPVDAVVSIVLASLTFLGLYALQKRIDTRKGGAAASSGWYVLICALVYLGPRYIHDTFASGVFTPQYLLWIFVTVVPLVALQAGLPVYIFATRGNVGALVGLFAVTVVTFWGLLGTGGESDVLVGFPYAVFPVAVIIVSVTTGVDVAARKVAKRVGM
;
A
#
# COMPACT_ATOMS: atom_id res chain seq x y z
N MET A 1 -20.18 -2.30 -28.53
CA MET A 1 -19.25 -3.09 -27.69
C MET A 1 -18.01 -2.24 -27.48
N GLN A 2 -17.87 -1.60 -26.33
CA GLN A 2 -16.68 -0.80 -26.00
C GLN A 2 -15.50 -1.76 -25.85
N GLY A 3 -14.65 -1.80 -26.89
CA GLY A 3 -13.37 -2.49 -26.83
C GLY A 3 -12.53 -1.83 -25.75
N ASN A 4 -12.04 -2.64 -24.81
CA ASN A 4 -11.07 -2.21 -23.82
C ASN A 4 -9.71 -2.11 -24.53
N ILE A 5 -9.38 -0.94 -25.09
CA ILE A 5 -8.16 -0.69 -25.89
C ILE A 5 -7.02 -0.10 -25.03
N GLY A 6 -6.98 -0.41 -23.74
CA GLY A 6 -5.87 -0.02 -22.87
C GLY A 6 -4.85 -1.16 -22.73
N PRO A 7 -3.54 -0.86 -22.65
CA PRO A 7 -2.52 -1.87 -22.40
C PRO A 7 -2.73 -2.48 -21.01
N GLN A 8 -3.28 -3.70 -20.98
CA GLN A 8 -3.40 -4.48 -19.76
C GLN A 8 -2.10 -5.26 -19.55
N PHE A 9 -1.54 -5.23 -18.33
CA PHE A 9 -0.36 -6.04 -17.97
C PHE A 9 -0.62 -7.55 -18.14
N GLY A 10 -1.89 -7.96 -18.10
CA GLY A 10 -2.34 -9.31 -18.35
C GLY A 10 -3.86 -9.44 -18.22
N SER A 11 -4.36 -10.64 -17.96
CA SER A 11 -5.77 -10.81 -17.56
C SER A 11 -5.96 -10.39 -16.10
N ARG A 12 -7.14 -9.88 -15.73
CA ARG A 12 -7.49 -9.51 -14.33
C ARG A 12 -7.04 -10.50 -13.24
N PRO A 13 -7.10 -11.84 -13.42
CA PRO A 13 -6.56 -12.78 -12.43
C PRO A 13 -5.02 -12.79 -12.37
N VAL A 14 -4.31 -12.54 -13.46
CA VAL A 14 -2.84 -12.41 -13.46
C VAL A 14 -2.41 -11.18 -12.66
N ASP A 15 -3.10 -10.05 -12.82
CA ASP A 15 -2.81 -8.83 -12.04
C ASP A 15 -3.04 -9.05 -10.54
N ALA A 16 -4.05 -9.84 -10.18
CA ALA A 16 -4.30 -10.20 -8.78
C ALA A 16 -3.16 -11.05 -8.20
N VAL A 17 -2.67 -12.04 -8.95
CA VAL A 17 -1.53 -12.87 -8.53
C VAL A 17 -0.26 -12.03 -8.38
N VAL A 18 0.05 -11.18 -9.36
CA VAL A 18 1.21 -10.27 -9.30
C VAL A 18 1.10 -9.32 -8.12
N SER A 19 -0.09 -8.80 -7.84
CA SER A 19 -0.34 -7.94 -6.68
C SER A 19 -0.09 -8.65 -5.35
N ILE A 20 -0.51 -9.91 -5.24
CA ILE A 20 -0.24 -10.74 -4.06
C ILE A 20 1.25 -10.95 -3.89
N VAL A 21 1.97 -11.32 -4.96
CA VAL A 21 3.43 -11.54 -4.92
C VAL A 21 4.18 -10.26 -4.52
N LEU A 22 3.83 -9.12 -5.12
CA LEU A 22 4.42 -7.82 -4.80
C LEU A 22 4.11 -7.39 -3.36
N ALA A 23 2.88 -7.60 -2.89
CA ALA A 23 2.52 -7.34 -1.50
C ALA A 23 3.32 -8.23 -0.53
N SER A 24 3.48 -9.52 -0.84
CA SER A 24 4.31 -10.44 -0.04
C SER A 24 5.78 -10.02 0.01
N LEU A 25 6.37 -9.61 -1.13
CA LEU A 25 7.73 -9.07 -1.18
C LEU A 25 7.87 -7.77 -0.39
N THR A 26 6.87 -6.89 -0.47
CA THR A 26 6.82 -5.65 0.31
C THR A 26 6.90 -5.98 1.80
N PHE A 27 6.06 -6.91 2.26
CA PHE A 27 6.03 -7.36 3.66
C PHE A 27 7.32 -8.04 4.11
N LEU A 28 7.95 -8.82 3.24
CA LEU A 28 9.25 -9.41 3.54
C LEU A 28 10.31 -8.33 3.77
N GLY A 29 10.32 -7.29 2.95
CA GLY A 29 11.20 -6.13 3.13
C GLY A 29 10.92 -5.35 4.41
N LEU A 30 9.64 -5.13 4.74
CA LEU A 30 9.24 -4.51 6.01
C LEU A 30 9.77 -5.31 7.21
N TYR A 31 9.60 -6.64 7.19
CA TYR A 31 10.08 -7.52 8.25
C TYR A 31 11.60 -7.51 8.37
N ALA A 32 12.32 -7.56 7.25
CA ALA A 32 13.79 -7.51 7.24
C ALA A 32 14.32 -6.18 7.78
N LEU A 33 13.70 -5.04 7.42
CA LEU A 33 14.06 -3.71 7.93
C LEU A 33 13.76 -3.57 9.41
N GLN A 34 12.62 -4.07 9.86
CA GLN A 34 12.23 -4.05 11.27
C GLN A 34 13.19 -4.88 12.13
N LYS A 35 13.72 -5.99 11.61
CA LYS A 35 14.72 -6.83 12.31
C LYS A 35 16.11 -6.19 12.39
N ARG A 36 16.45 -5.30 11.46
CA ARG A 36 17.76 -4.63 11.42
C ARG A 36 17.85 -3.35 12.25
N ILE A 37 16.72 -2.81 12.73
CA ILE A 37 16.68 -1.52 13.42
C ILE A 37 16.22 -1.71 14.86
N ASP A 38 17.09 -1.36 15.81
CA ASP A 38 16.86 -1.56 17.26
C ASP A 38 15.72 -0.72 17.83
N THR A 39 15.35 0.39 17.18
CA THR A 39 14.29 1.27 17.67
C THR A 39 12.97 1.03 16.95
N ARG A 40 11.88 0.89 17.72
CA ARG A 40 10.52 0.72 17.17
C ARG A 40 10.11 1.86 16.23
N LYS A 41 10.53 3.10 16.54
CA LYS A 41 10.27 4.28 15.70
C LYS A 41 11.11 4.26 14.42
N GLY A 42 12.39 3.89 14.50
CA GLY A 42 13.27 3.76 13.33
C GLY A 42 12.82 2.64 12.40
N GLY A 43 12.40 1.49 12.95
CA GLY A 43 11.83 0.38 12.19
C GLY A 43 10.57 0.78 11.43
N ALA A 44 9.67 1.54 12.06
CA ALA A 44 8.47 2.07 11.40
C ALA A 44 8.80 3.10 10.30
N ALA A 45 9.77 4.00 10.55
CA ALA A 45 10.19 5.00 9.56
C ALA A 45 10.85 4.35 8.33
N ALA A 46 11.77 3.40 8.55
CA ALA A 46 12.40 2.66 7.46
C ALA A 46 11.38 1.82 6.67
N SER A 47 10.42 1.22 7.37
CA SER A 47 9.30 0.50 6.79
C SER A 47 8.42 1.40 5.91
N SER A 48 8.12 2.62 6.37
CA SER A 48 7.39 3.60 5.55
C SER A 48 8.17 4.03 4.31
N GLY A 49 9.49 4.23 4.42
CA GLY A 49 10.34 4.56 3.28
C GLY A 49 10.38 3.45 2.23
N TRP A 50 10.52 2.19 2.69
CA TRP A 50 10.45 1.02 1.83
C TRP A 50 9.10 0.89 1.12
N TYR A 51 8.01 1.10 1.86
CA TYR A 51 6.67 1.03 1.30
C TYR A 51 6.42 2.09 0.22
N VAL A 52 6.85 3.33 0.45
CA VAL A 52 6.79 4.41 -0.55
C VAL A 52 7.58 4.03 -1.80
N LEU A 53 8.79 3.47 -1.64
CA LEU A 53 9.63 3.07 -2.76
C LEU A 53 8.97 1.98 -3.61
N ILE A 54 8.42 0.94 -2.99
CA ILE A 54 7.72 -0.12 -3.73
C ILE A 54 6.46 0.42 -4.41
N CYS A 55 5.67 1.24 -3.72
CA CYS A 55 4.48 1.87 -4.33
C CYS A 55 4.86 2.75 -5.53
N ALA A 56 5.97 3.49 -5.44
CA ALA A 56 6.50 4.28 -6.55
C ALA A 56 6.92 3.38 -7.73
N LEU A 57 7.58 2.25 -7.48
CA LEU A 57 7.96 1.30 -8.53
C LEU A 57 6.73 0.65 -9.19
N VAL A 58 5.71 0.28 -8.42
CA VAL A 58 4.46 -0.29 -8.95
C VAL A 58 3.65 0.76 -9.72
N TYR A 59 3.76 2.03 -9.36
CA TYR A 59 3.13 3.13 -10.10
C TYR A 59 3.89 3.50 -11.39
N LEU A 60 5.22 3.64 -11.31
CA LEU A 60 6.06 4.11 -12.41
C LEU A 60 6.40 2.99 -13.40
N GLY A 61 6.58 1.75 -12.94
CA GLY A 61 6.97 0.61 -13.79
C GLY A 61 6.01 0.41 -14.96
N PRO A 62 4.69 0.29 -14.71
CA PRO A 62 3.68 0.24 -15.75
C PRO A 62 3.76 1.36 -16.78
N ARG A 63 3.92 2.59 -16.30
CA ARG A 63 3.97 3.78 -17.15
C ARG A 63 5.24 3.85 -17.98
N TYR A 64 6.34 3.38 -17.43
CA TYR A 64 7.61 3.28 -18.12
C TYR A 64 7.61 2.23 -19.23
N ILE A 65 7.03 1.06 -18.98
CA ILE A 65 6.98 -0.03 -19.97
C ILE A 65 6.08 0.33 -21.15
N HIS A 66 4.97 1.02 -20.90
CA HIS A 66 3.99 1.37 -21.95
C HIS A 66 4.19 2.76 -22.54
N ASP A 67 5.23 3.48 -22.13
CA ASP A 67 5.47 4.88 -22.52
C ASP A 67 4.21 5.76 -22.34
N THR A 68 3.39 5.45 -21.33
CA THR A 68 2.14 6.17 -21.02
C THR A 68 2.38 7.39 -20.14
N PHE A 69 3.62 7.85 -20.05
CA PHE A 69 3.92 9.15 -19.46
C PHE A 69 3.36 10.24 -20.37
N ALA A 70 2.13 10.66 -20.11
CA ALA A 70 1.55 11.81 -20.77
C ALA A 70 2.50 13.02 -20.57
N SER A 71 3.12 13.45 -21.66
CA SER A 71 4.02 14.60 -21.68
C SER A 71 3.27 15.83 -21.14
N GLY A 72 3.68 16.34 -19.98
CA GLY A 72 3.05 17.49 -19.32
C GLY A 72 2.35 17.20 -17.99
N VAL A 73 2.22 15.94 -17.55
CA VAL A 73 1.64 15.63 -16.23
C VAL A 73 2.57 16.01 -15.07
N PHE A 74 3.89 15.81 -15.23
CA PHE A 74 4.88 16.17 -14.22
C PHE A 74 5.25 17.65 -14.24
N THR A 75 4.27 18.52 -14.06
CA THR A 75 4.54 19.94 -13.78
C THR A 75 5.18 20.08 -12.39
N PRO A 76 5.95 21.16 -12.14
CA PRO A 76 6.50 21.43 -10.81
C PRO A 76 5.42 21.48 -9.71
N GLN A 77 4.23 22.00 -10.03
CA GLN A 77 3.08 22.07 -9.11
C GLN A 77 2.54 20.67 -8.78
N TYR A 78 2.41 19.80 -9.77
CA TYR A 78 1.97 18.43 -9.58
C TYR A 78 2.98 17.60 -8.76
N LEU A 79 4.27 17.74 -9.04
CA LEU A 79 5.32 17.10 -8.25
C LEU A 79 5.32 17.59 -6.80
N LEU A 80 5.20 18.91 -6.59
CA LEU A 80 5.08 19.48 -5.24
C LEU A 80 3.89 18.87 -4.50
N TRP A 81 2.73 18.78 -5.15
CA TRP A 81 1.54 18.19 -4.57
C TRP A 81 1.73 16.72 -4.20
N ILE A 82 2.39 15.92 -5.07
CA ILE A 82 2.73 14.52 -4.76
C ILE A 82 3.62 14.42 -3.53
N PHE A 83 4.70 15.21 -3.46
CA PHE A 83 5.65 15.12 -2.36
C PHE A 83 5.08 15.64 -1.04
N VAL A 84 4.18 16.63 -1.07
CA VAL A 84 3.57 17.22 0.14
C VAL A 84 2.34 16.45 0.60
N THR A 85 1.61 15.79 -0.30
CA THR A 85 0.33 15.14 0.02
C THR A 85 0.41 13.62 -0.11
N VAL A 86 0.71 13.12 -1.30
CA VAL A 86 0.58 11.68 -1.60
C VAL A 86 1.66 10.87 -0.90
N VAL A 87 2.92 11.29 -0.98
CA VAL A 87 4.06 10.59 -0.36
C VAL A 87 3.86 10.45 1.16
N PRO A 88 3.50 11.50 1.91
CA PRO A 88 3.20 11.37 3.34
C PRO A 88 2.04 10.42 3.64
N LEU A 89 0.98 10.43 2.83
CA LEU A 89 -0.17 9.52 3.04
C LEU A 89 0.22 8.06 2.79
N VAL A 90 0.97 7.78 1.71
CA VAL A 90 1.52 6.44 1.44
C VAL A 90 2.46 6.00 2.58
N ALA A 91 3.32 6.89 3.06
CA ALA A 91 4.21 6.61 4.18
C ALA A 91 3.42 6.29 5.47
N LEU A 92 2.37 7.06 5.77
CA LEU A 92 1.49 6.83 6.92
C LEU A 92 0.74 5.51 6.82
N GLN A 93 0.29 5.14 5.61
CA GLN A 93 -0.45 3.91 5.35
C GLN A 93 0.33 2.68 5.82
N ALA A 94 1.66 2.65 5.68
CA ALA A 94 2.49 1.55 6.19
C ALA A 94 3.11 1.81 7.57
N GLY A 95 3.54 3.05 7.83
CA GLY A 95 4.21 3.40 9.08
C GLY A 95 3.32 3.19 10.30
N LEU A 96 2.03 3.51 10.20
CA LEU A 96 1.09 3.44 11.32
C LEU A 96 0.74 1.99 11.70
N PRO A 97 0.38 1.08 10.78
CA PRO A 97 0.21 -0.34 11.09
C PRO A 97 1.48 -1.02 11.62
N VAL A 98 2.65 -0.73 11.02
CA VAL A 98 3.93 -1.30 11.46
C VAL A 98 4.28 -0.81 12.87
N TYR A 99 4.04 0.47 13.18
CA TYR A 99 4.22 1.00 14.52
C TYR A 99 3.26 0.36 15.53
N ILE A 100 1.99 0.18 15.18
CA ILE A 100 0.99 -0.51 16.02
C ILE A 100 1.43 -1.95 16.29
N PHE A 101 1.92 -2.66 15.28
CA PHE A 101 2.48 -4.00 15.45
C PHE A 101 3.71 -3.99 16.36
N ALA A 102 4.67 -3.11 16.13
CA ALA A 102 5.91 -3.01 16.91
C ALA A 102 5.66 -2.65 18.39
N THR A 103 4.61 -1.89 18.69
CA THR A 103 4.31 -1.41 20.05
C THR A 103 3.31 -2.27 20.79
N ARG A 104 2.31 -2.84 20.10
CA ARG A 104 1.18 -3.57 20.71
C ARG A 104 1.10 -5.03 20.29
N GLY A 105 1.96 -5.49 19.38
CA GLY A 105 1.92 -6.87 18.85
C GLY A 105 0.63 -7.20 18.09
N ASN A 106 -0.09 -6.19 17.59
CA ASN A 106 -1.36 -6.37 16.89
C ASN A 106 -1.08 -6.82 15.44
N VAL A 107 -1.37 -8.08 15.17
CA VAL A 107 -1.15 -8.71 13.87
C VAL A 107 -2.24 -8.29 12.89
N GLY A 108 -3.44 -7.97 13.39
CA GLY A 108 -4.54 -7.45 12.59
C GLY A 108 -4.18 -6.17 11.81
N ALA A 109 -3.35 -5.30 12.39
CA ALA A 109 -2.85 -4.11 11.70
C ALA A 109 -2.02 -4.46 10.45
N LEU A 110 -1.13 -5.46 10.55
CA LEU A 110 -0.34 -5.96 9.43
C LEU A 110 -1.20 -6.66 8.37
N VAL A 111 -2.18 -7.46 8.80
CA VAL A 111 -3.13 -8.12 7.88
C VAL A 111 -3.93 -7.07 7.11
N GLY A 112 -4.38 -6.01 7.79
CA GLY A 112 -5.06 -4.88 7.16
C GLY A 112 -4.17 -4.20 6.13
N LEU A 113 -2.94 -3.87 6.49
CA LEU A 113 -1.97 -3.28 5.57
C LEU A 113 -1.77 -4.18 4.33
N PHE A 114 -1.64 -5.50 4.52
CA PHE A 114 -1.45 -6.45 3.42
C PHE A 114 -2.65 -6.44 2.46
N ALA A 115 -3.87 -6.53 3.01
CA ALA A 115 -5.10 -6.48 2.22
C ALA A 115 -5.20 -5.19 1.40
N VAL A 116 -4.89 -4.04 2.01
CA VAL A 116 -4.89 -2.75 1.32
C VAL A 116 -3.84 -2.72 0.21
N THR A 117 -2.62 -3.20 0.47
CA THR A 117 -1.55 -3.23 -0.53
C THR A 117 -1.93 -4.08 -1.73
N VAL A 118 -2.52 -5.25 -1.52
CA VAL A 118 -3.00 -6.12 -2.61
C VAL A 118 -4.07 -5.40 -3.44
N VAL A 119 -5.08 -4.80 -2.80
CA VAL A 119 -6.16 -4.10 -3.52
C VAL A 119 -5.63 -2.89 -4.29
N THR A 120 -4.71 -2.15 -3.69
CA THR A 120 -4.10 -0.96 -4.31
C THR A 120 -3.26 -1.35 -5.52
N PHE A 121 -2.40 -2.37 -5.39
CA PHE A 121 -1.58 -2.85 -6.51
C PHE A 121 -2.43 -3.46 -7.62
N TRP A 122 -3.49 -4.18 -7.26
CA TRP A 122 -4.39 -4.76 -8.26
C TRP A 122 -5.11 -3.68 -9.07
N GLY A 123 -5.59 -2.62 -8.39
CA GLY A 123 -6.17 -1.46 -9.07
C GLY A 123 -5.17 -0.70 -9.94
N LEU A 124 -3.93 -0.51 -9.46
CA LEU A 124 -2.88 0.16 -10.23
C LEU A 124 -2.47 -0.62 -11.48
N LEU A 125 -2.27 -1.93 -11.37
CA LEU A 125 -1.92 -2.79 -12.50
C LEU A 125 -3.07 -2.90 -13.51
N GLY A 126 -4.32 -3.01 -13.02
CA GLY A 126 -5.51 -3.12 -13.87
C GLY A 126 -5.88 -1.85 -14.63
N THR A 127 -5.29 -0.69 -14.30
CA THR A 127 -5.51 0.59 -15.03
C THR A 127 -4.48 0.85 -16.13
N GLY A 128 -3.49 -0.04 -16.33
CA GLY A 128 -2.54 0.05 -17.45
C GLY A 128 -1.66 1.31 -17.47
N GLY A 129 -1.62 2.07 -16.37
CA GLY A 129 -0.91 3.35 -16.31
C GLY A 129 -1.62 4.54 -16.97
N GLU A 130 -2.78 4.34 -17.62
CA GLU A 130 -3.50 5.38 -18.39
C GLU A 130 -4.20 6.42 -17.50
N SER A 131 -4.64 6.01 -16.31
CA SER A 131 -5.34 6.89 -15.37
C SER A 131 -4.41 7.39 -14.28
N ASP A 132 -4.43 8.69 -13.98
CA ASP A 132 -3.69 9.26 -12.87
C ASP A 132 -4.38 8.95 -11.52
N VAL A 133 -4.16 7.74 -11.03
CA VAL A 133 -4.72 7.24 -9.77
C VAL A 133 -4.16 7.98 -8.55
N LEU A 134 -3.03 8.71 -8.68
CA LEU A 134 -2.45 9.47 -7.56
C LEU A 134 -3.38 10.58 -7.10
N VAL A 135 -4.10 11.23 -8.02
CA VAL A 135 -5.05 12.30 -7.67
C VAL A 135 -6.20 11.76 -6.82
N GLY A 136 -6.68 10.55 -7.11
CA GLY A 136 -7.73 9.87 -6.34
C GLY A 136 -7.23 9.25 -5.02
N PHE A 137 -5.91 9.16 -4.83
CA PHE A 137 -5.33 8.47 -3.69
C PHE A 137 -5.74 9.08 -2.34
N PRO A 138 -5.63 10.41 -2.11
CA PRO A 138 -6.03 11.01 -0.83
C PRO A 138 -7.54 10.92 -0.55
N TYR A 139 -8.37 10.89 -1.59
CA TYR A 139 -9.83 11.01 -1.47
C TYR A 139 -10.56 9.67 -1.41
N ALA A 140 -10.01 8.62 -2.02
CA ALA A 140 -10.64 7.31 -2.08
C ALA A 140 -9.75 6.22 -1.48
N VAL A 141 -8.53 6.07 -1.99
CA VAL A 141 -7.66 4.94 -1.63
C VAL A 141 -7.22 5.00 -0.18
N PHE A 142 -6.75 6.15 0.29
CA PHE A 142 -6.28 6.33 1.66
C PHE A 142 -7.41 6.19 2.70
N PRO A 143 -8.61 6.79 2.53
CA PRO A 143 -9.73 6.53 3.44
C PRO A 143 -10.14 5.06 3.50
N VAL A 144 -10.20 4.37 2.35
CA VAL A 144 -10.48 2.92 2.31
C VAL A 144 -9.39 2.13 3.04
N ALA A 145 -8.13 2.51 2.86
CA ALA A 145 -7.01 1.91 3.59
C ALA A 145 -7.16 2.05 5.10
N VAL A 146 -7.51 3.26 5.56
CA VAL A 146 -7.76 3.55 6.98
C VAL A 146 -8.90 2.68 7.52
N ILE A 147 -10.00 2.54 6.78
CA ILE A 147 -11.13 1.70 7.19
C ILE A 147 -10.71 0.24 7.32
N ILE A 148 -10.04 -0.33 6.31
CA ILE A 148 -9.62 -1.73 6.31
C ILE A 148 -8.68 -2.00 7.49
N VAL A 149 -7.65 -1.18 7.66
CA VAL A 149 -6.69 -1.31 8.77
C VAL A 149 -7.39 -1.17 10.13
N SER A 150 -8.34 -0.24 10.25
CA SER A 150 -9.07 -0.03 11.50
C SER A 150 -9.94 -1.23 11.86
N VAL A 151 -10.65 -1.79 10.87
CA VAL A 151 -11.49 -2.98 11.06
C VAL A 151 -10.64 -4.17 11.44
N THR A 152 -9.57 -4.48 10.71
CA THR A 152 -8.72 -5.65 11.02
C THR A 152 -8.01 -5.50 12.36
N THR A 153 -7.54 -4.29 12.70
CA THR A 153 -6.96 -3.98 14.01
C THR A 153 -7.99 -4.18 15.13
N GLY A 154 -9.22 -3.70 14.93
CA GLY A 154 -10.32 -3.83 15.87
C GLY A 154 -10.74 -5.28 16.09
N VAL A 155 -10.81 -6.07 15.02
CA VAL A 155 -11.09 -7.52 15.07
C VAL A 155 -10.01 -8.25 15.87
N ASP A 156 -8.72 -7.99 15.65
CA ASP A 156 -7.64 -8.60 16.45
C ASP A 156 -7.74 -8.22 17.94
N VAL A 157 -8.06 -6.97 18.25
CA VAL A 157 -8.27 -6.53 19.65
C VAL A 157 -9.47 -7.25 20.28
N ALA A 158 -10.59 -7.36 19.56
CA ALA A 158 -11.78 -8.04 20.04
C ALA A 158 -11.53 -9.54 20.25
N ALA A 159 -10.89 -10.20 19.28
CA ALA A 159 -10.53 -11.62 19.35
C ALA A 159 -9.65 -11.92 20.58
N ARG A 160 -8.66 -11.08 20.85
CA ARG A 160 -7.80 -11.22 22.05
C ARG A 160 -8.57 -11.01 23.35
N LYS A 161 -9.52 -10.07 23.39
CA LYS A 161 -10.38 -9.87 24.57
C LYS A 161 -11.28 -11.06 24.82
N VAL A 162 -11.87 -11.64 23.76
CA VAL A 162 -12.71 -12.84 23.86
C VAL A 162 -11.87 -14.04 24.30
N ALA A 163 -10.72 -14.27 23.68
CA ALA A 163 -9.81 -15.35 24.06
C ALA A 163 -9.39 -15.29 25.54
N LYS A 164 -9.08 -14.09 26.05
CA LYS A 164 -8.80 -13.89 27.48
C LYS A 164 -10.00 -14.14 28.40
N ARG A 165 -11.23 -13.95 27.92
CA ARG A 165 -12.46 -14.21 28.69
C ARG A 165 -12.89 -15.67 28.67
N VAL A 166 -12.55 -16.39 27.60
CA VAL A 166 -12.94 -17.80 27.38
C VAL A 166 -11.83 -18.77 27.85
N GLY A 167 -10.59 -18.29 27.98
CA GLY A 167 -9.41 -19.12 28.25
C GLY A 167 -8.41 -18.53 29.24
N MET A 168 -8.89 -17.99 30.37
CA MET A 168 -8.16 -17.92 31.64
C MET A 168 -9.14 -18.07 32.80
#